data_AF-A0A2E7RD53-F1
#
_entry.id   AF-A0A2E7RD53-F1
#
_cell.length_a   1.000
_cell.length_b   1.000
_cell.length_c   1.000
_cell.angle_alpha   90.00
_cell.angle_beta   90.00
_cell.angle_gamma   90.00
#
_symmetry.space_group_name_H-M   'P 1'
#
loop_
_entity.id
_entity.type
_entity.pdbx_description
1 polymer ?
#
loop_
_entity_poly.entity_id
_entity_poly.type
_entity_poly.pdbx_seq_one_letter_code
_entity_poly.pdbx_strand_id
1 'polypeptide(L)'
;IERWYLAVYADAVEWVEMPNTLGMAVFADGGKVASKPYASSGAYINRMSNFCKSCSYDVKKKIGTTACPFNYLYWAFLIKNQSNLDKNPRMGMPYRTLAKWSAEKKASYVNEAGKFLASLNSGQSS
;
A
#
# COMPACT_ATOMS: atom_id res chain seq x y z
N ILE A 1 10.44 -6.07 8.81
CA ILE A 1 9.10 -6.62 8.50
C ILE A 1 9.10 -8.11 8.84
N GLU A 2 9.89 -8.93 8.16
CA GLU A 2 10.13 -10.36 8.49
C GLU A 2 10.42 -10.60 9.99
N ARG A 3 11.36 -9.85 10.57
CA ARG A 3 11.72 -9.94 11.99
C ARG A 3 10.59 -9.59 12.98
N TRP A 4 9.59 -8.84 12.55
CA TRP A 4 8.43 -8.48 13.39
C TRP A 4 7.32 -9.55 13.26
N TYR A 5 7.13 -10.10 12.06
CA TYR A 5 6.20 -11.21 11.84
C TYR A 5 6.58 -12.47 12.64
N LEU A 6 7.86 -12.84 12.63
CA LEU A 6 8.40 -13.96 13.42
C LEU A 6 8.27 -13.79 14.95
N ALA A 7 8.13 -12.56 15.44
CA ALA A 7 8.10 -12.27 16.87
C ALA A 7 6.68 -12.24 17.46
N VAL A 8 5.64 -12.09 16.65
CA VAL A 8 4.27 -11.78 17.13
C VAL A 8 3.25 -12.88 16.82
N TYR A 9 3.57 -13.82 15.91
CA TYR A 9 2.71 -14.96 15.60
C TYR A 9 3.24 -16.26 16.24
N ALA A 10 2.44 -16.86 17.13
CA ALA A 10 2.81 -18.06 17.90
C ALA A 10 2.83 -19.37 17.08
N ASP A 11 2.47 -19.32 15.80
CA ASP A 11 2.38 -20.44 14.86
C ASP A 11 3.27 -20.26 13.61
N ALA A 12 4.28 -19.39 13.68
CA ALA A 12 5.24 -19.15 12.60
C ALA A 12 6.22 -20.34 12.43
N VAL A 13 5.74 -21.41 11.78
CA VAL A 13 6.59 -22.47 11.24
C VAL A 13 7.15 -22.00 9.89
N GLU A 14 8.47 -21.94 9.82
CA GLU A 14 9.33 -21.30 8.80
C GLU A 14 9.00 -21.64 7.33
N TRP A 15 8.31 -22.75 7.05
CA TRP A 15 8.05 -23.25 5.68
C TRP A 15 6.74 -22.77 5.03
N VAL A 16 5.79 -22.19 5.79
CA VAL A 16 4.49 -21.71 5.25
C VAL A 16 4.43 -20.18 5.11
N GLU A 17 5.27 -19.46 5.87
CA GLU A 17 5.22 -18.00 6.00
C GLU A 17 6.01 -17.30 4.88
N MET A 18 7.13 -17.89 4.44
CA MET A 18 8.08 -17.29 3.50
C MET A 18 7.49 -16.95 2.09
N PRO A 19 6.65 -17.79 1.45
CA PRO A 19 6.02 -17.42 0.17
C PRO A 19 4.89 -16.40 0.34
N ASN A 20 4.21 -16.42 1.49
CA ASN A 20 3.02 -15.61 1.76
C ASN A 20 3.37 -14.19 2.22
N THR A 21 4.50 -13.99 2.90
CA THR A 21 4.87 -12.68 3.46
C THR A 21 5.92 -11.96 2.61
N LEU A 22 6.88 -12.66 2.00
CA LEU A 22 7.92 -12.01 1.15
C LEU A 22 7.52 -11.87 -0.32
N GLY A 23 6.82 -12.87 -0.90
CA GLY A 23 6.36 -12.83 -2.30
C GLY A 23 5.09 -11.99 -2.51
N MET A 24 4.11 -12.08 -1.59
CA MET A 24 2.83 -11.37 -1.72
C MET A 24 2.78 -9.98 -1.08
N ALA A 25 3.46 -9.73 0.05
CA ALA A 25 3.31 -8.46 0.77
C ALA A 25 4.27 -7.35 0.30
N VAL A 26 5.43 -7.69 -0.25
CA VAL A 26 6.48 -6.70 -0.59
C VAL A 26 6.87 -6.70 -2.07
N PHE A 27 6.39 -7.65 -2.89
CA PHE A 27 6.73 -7.78 -4.32
C PHE A 27 8.25 -7.74 -4.58
N ALA A 28 9.05 -8.29 -3.66
CA ALA A 28 10.51 -8.26 -3.74
C ALA A 28 11.09 -9.27 -4.76
N ASP A 29 10.25 -10.14 -5.34
CA ASP A 29 10.63 -11.20 -6.27
C ASP A 29 10.36 -10.87 -7.74
N GLY A 30 9.79 -9.70 -8.05
CA GLY A 30 9.39 -9.33 -9.40
C GLY A 30 8.23 -10.18 -9.96
N GLY A 31 7.48 -10.88 -9.12
CA GLY A 31 6.29 -11.64 -9.53
C GLY A 31 6.49 -13.14 -9.77
N LYS A 32 7.47 -13.79 -9.11
CA LYS A 32 7.66 -15.26 -9.18
C LYS A 32 6.60 -16.04 -8.38
N VAL A 33 6.06 -15.46 -7.31
CA VAL A 33 5.05 -16.10 -6.44
C VAL A 33 3.67 -15.41 -6.54
N ALA A 34 3.64 -14.10 -6.80
CA ALA A 34 2.41 -13.33 -6.87
C ALA A 34 2.20 -12.69 -8.25
N SER A 35 1.18 -13.14 -8.97
CA SER A 35 0.76 -12.58 -10.27
C SER A 35 0.35 -11.09 -10.24
N LYS A 36 0.18 -10.48 -9.06
CA LYS A 36 0.02 -9.04 -8.82
C LYS A 36 0.49 -8.67 -7.41
N PRO A 37 0.99 -7.45 -7.17
CA PRO A 37 1.24 -6.96 -5.81
C PRO A 37 -0.07 -6.87 -5.02
N TYR A 38 -0.11 -7.33 -3.77
CA TYR A 38 -1.26 -7.18 -2.88
C TYR A 38 -1.32 -5.79 -2.24
N ALA A 39 -1.26 -4.76 -3.08
CA ALA A 39 -1.46 -3.38 -2.68
C ALA A 39 -2.96 -3.02 -2.76
N SER A 40 -3.50 -2.38 -1.73
CA SER A 40 -4.87 -1.88 -1.73
C SER A 40 -4.99 -0.53 -1.04
N SER A 41 -6.02 0.23 -1.42
CA SER A 41 -6.40 1.46 -0.72
C SER A 41 -7.32 1.15 0.47
N GLY A 42 -7.59 2.15 1.30
CA GLY A 42 -8.51 2.01 2.44
C GLY A 42 -9.93 1.57 2.03
N ALA A 43 -10.33 1.75 0.77
CA ALA A 43 -11.61 1.25 0.26
C ALA A 43 -11.76 -0.27 0.37
N TYR A 44 -10.67 -1.04 0.23
CA TYR A 44 -10.70 -2.48 0.43
C TYR A 44 -10.92 -2.84 1.91
N ILE A 45 -10.16 -2.20 2.80
CA ILE A 45 -10.27 -2.37 4.26
C ILE A 45 -11.70 -2.05 4.73
N ASN A 46 -12.28 -0.94 4.27
CA ASN A 46 -13.64 -0.53 4.63
C ASN A 46 -14.71 -1.51 4.14
N ARG A 47 -14.48 -2.18 3.00
CA ARG A 47 -15.44 -3.17 2.48
C ARG A 47 -15.33 -4.51 3.20
N MET A 48 -14.12 -4.89 3.62
CA MET A 48 -13.81 -6.19 4.21
C MET A 48 -13.82 -6.20 5.74
N SER A 49 -14.04 -5.04 6.40
CA SER A 49 -13.99 -4.91 7.86
C SER A 49 -14.93 -3.82 8.37
N ASN A 50 -15.02 -3.69 9.68
CA ASN A 50 -15.71 -2.61 10.38
C ASN A 50 -14.75 -1.55 10.98
N PHE A 51 -13.43 -1.67 10.78
CA PHE A 51 -12.41 -0.82 11.41
C PHE A 51 -12.57 0.67 11.07
N CYS A 52 -12.98 0.97 9.83
CA CYS A 52 -13.12 2.35 9.40
C CYS A 52 -14.25 3.12 10.11
N LYS A 53 -15.17 2.43 10.81
CA LYS A 53 -16.29 3.08 11.51
C LYS A 53 -15.85 3.88 12.74
N SER A 54 -14.79 3.43 13.43
CA SER A 54 -14.24 4.06 14.64
C SER A 54 -12.82 4.61 14.43
N CYS A 55 -12.35 4.67 13.18
CA CYS A 55 -11.03 5.17 12.85
C CYS A 55 -11.01 6.71 12.88
N SER A 56 -9.92 7.30 13.36
CA SER A 56 -9.68 8.76 13.31
C SER A 56 -9.53 9.28 11.88
N TYR A 57 -9.19 8.40 10.92
CA TYR A 57 -9.06 8.75 9.52
C TYR A 57 -10.36 8.49 8.73
N ASP A 58 -10.68 9.42 7.85
CA ASP A 58 -11.74 9.28 6.86
C ASP A 58 -11.26 8.47 5.66
N VAL A 59 -11.82 7.27 5.50
CA VAL A 59 -11.51 6.36 4.39
C VAL A 59 -12.00 6.83 3.03
N LYS A 60 -12.97 7.76 2.99
CA LYS A 60 -13.50 8.32 1.74
C LYS A 60 -12.61 9.44 1.20
N LYS A 61 -11.95 10.20 2.08
CA LYS A 61 -10.98 11.24 1.70
C LYS A 61 -9.74 10.63 1.05
N LYS A 62 -9.27 11.24 -0.05
CA LYS A 62 -8.16 10.70 -0.84
C LYS A 62 -6.79 11.22 -0.42
N ILE A 63 -6.73 12.49 -0.02
CA ILE A 63 -5.52 13.21 0.43
C ILE A 63 -5.89 14.16 1.58
N GLY A 64 -4.89 14.64 2.32
CA GLY A 64 -5.04 15.54 3.45
C GLY A 64 -4.86 14.84 4.80
N THR A 65 -4.73 15.64 5.86
CA THR A 65 -4.34 15.20 7.22
C THR A 65 -5.28 14.16 7.82
N THR A 66 -6.59 14.25 7.54
CA THR A 66 -7.59 13.29 8.02
C THR A 66 -7.84 12.13 7.05
N ALA A 67 -7.20 12.09 5.88
CA ALA A 67 -7.42 11.03 4.91
C ALA A 67 -6.75 9.72 5.36
N CYS A 68 -7.42 8.59 5.13
CA CYS A 68 -6.83 7.28 5.40
C CYS A 68 -5.48 7.12 4.67
N PRO A 69 -4.37 6.84 5.40
CA PRO A 69 -3.05 6.77 4.79
C PRO A 69 -2.94 5.75 3.65
N PHE A 70 -3.65 4.63 3.75
CA PHE A 70 -3.72 3.61 2.69
C PHE A 70 -4.18 4.18 1.34
N ASN A 71 -4.98 5.25 1.31
CA ASN A 71 -5.46 5.84 0.06
C ASN A 71 -4.33 6.49 -0.73
N TYR A 72 -3.53 7.35 -0.11
CA TYR A 72 -2.45 8.03 -0.82
C TYR A 72 -1.18 7.18 -0.92
N LEU A 73 -0.90 6.31 0.06
CA LEU A 73 0.19 5.34 -0.01
C LEU A 73 0.03 4.35 -1.18
N TYR A 74 -1.19 3.85 -1.41
CA TYR A 74 -1.47 2.94 -2.52
C TYR A 74 -1.10 3.56 -3.89
N TRP A 75 -1.55 4.79 -4.15
CA TRP A 75 -1.25 5.43 -5.42
C TRP A 75 0.20 5.88 -5.52
N ALA A 76 0.81 6.35 -4.42
CA ALA A 76 2.24 6.68 -4.40
C ALA A 76 3.12 5.45 -4.68
N PHE A 77 2.75 4.27 -4.15
CA PHE A 77 3.41 3.01 -4.45
C PHE A 77 3.36 2.69 -5.95
N LEU A 78 2.18 2.81 -6.57
CA LEU A 78 2.03 2.54 -8.01
C LEU A 78 2.79 3.54 -8.89
N ILE A 79 2.82 4.82 -8.52
CA ILE A 79 3.55 5.87 -9.23
C ILE A 79 5.06 5.59 -9.16
N LYS A 80 5.59 5.31 -7.96
CA LYS A 80 7.03 5.06 -7.76
C LYS A 80 7.53 3.79 -8.45
N ASN A 81 6.67 2.77 -8.58
CA ASN A 81 7.02 1.48 -9.17
C ASN A 81 6.50 1.29 -10.59
N GLN A 82 6.08 2.36 -11.27
CA GLN A 82 5.46 2.28 -12.60
C GLN A 82 6.33 1.51 -13.61
N SER A 83 7.64 1.78 -13.65
CA SER A 83 8.58 1.12 -14.58
C SER A 83 8.64 -0.40 -14.43
N ASN A 84 8.31 -0.92 -13.25
CA ASN A 84 8.41 -2.34 -12.91
C ASN A 84 7.04 -3.05 -13.01
N LEU A 85 5.94 -2.32 -12.83
CA LEU A 85 4.61 -2.89 -12.67
C LEU A 85 3.66 -2.60 -13.83
N ASP A 86 3.96 -1.62 -14.70
CA ASP A 86 3.08 -1.24 -15.81
C ASP A 86 2.91 -2.34 -16.86
N LYS A 87 3.93 -3.20 -17.02
CA LYS A 87 3.90 -4.39 -17.88
C LYS A 87 3.06 -5.53 -17.32
N ASN A 88 2.65 -5.50 -16.05
CA ASN A 88 1.81 -6.55 -15.47
C ASN A 88 0.35 -6.40 -15.98
N PRO A 89 -0.21 -7.39 -16.71
CA PRO A 89 -1.57 -7.28 -17.25
C PRO A 89 -2.65 -7.07 -16.17
N ARG A 90 -2.45 -7.61 -14.96
CA ARG A 90 -3.37 -7.45 -13.83
C ARG A 90 -3.33 -6.04 -13.22
N MET A 91 -2.30 -5.26 -13.53
CA MET A 91 -2.15 -3.86 -13.10
C MET A 91 -2.66 -2.86 -14.15
N GLY A 92 -3.15 -3.33 -15.29
CA GLY A 92 -3.59 -2.46 -16.39
C GLY A 92 -4.68 -1.46 -15.99
N MET A 93 -5.65 -1.85 -15.16
CA MET A 93 -6.72 -0.94 -14.73
C MET A 93 -6.22 0.20 -13.84
N PRO A 94 -5.48 -0.04 -12.73
CA PRO A 94 -4.86 1.03 -11.95
C PRO A 94 -3.98 1.97 -12.78
N TYR A 95 -3.16 1.44 -13.71
CA TYR A 95 -2.30 2.28 -14.55
C TYR A 95 -3.08 3.07 -15.61
N ARG A 96 -4.18 2.55 -16.16
CA ARG A 96 -5.10 3.33 -17.00
C ARG A 96 -5.75 4.47 -16.22
N THR A 97 -6.05 4.29 -14.94
CA THR A 97 -6.52 5.39 -14.09
C THR A 97 -5.44 6.44 -13.88
N LEU A 98 -4.20 6.03 -13.58
CA LEU A 98 -3.06 6.94 -13.43
C LEU A 98 -2.72 7.69 -14.72
N ALA A 99 -2.88 7.07 -15.89
CA ALA A 99 -2.63 7.72 -17.18
C ALA A 99 -3.54 8.94 -17.42
N LYS A 100 -4.72 8.98 -16.80
CA LYS A 100 -5.67 10.12 -16.90
C LYS A 100 -5.39 11.24 -15.89
N TRP A 101 -4.44 11.07 -14.98
CA TRP A 101 -4.13 12.07 -13.97
C TRP A 101 -3.07 13.05 -14.47
N SER A 102 -3.26 14.32 -14.14
CA SER A 102 -2.25 15.35 -14.37
C SER A 102 -0.98 15.09 -13.55
N ALA A 103 0.13 15.70 -13.95
CA ALA A 103 1.39 15.57 -13.23
C ALA A 103 1.27 16.12 -11.80
N GLU A 104 0.55 17.23 -11.62
CA GLU A 104 0.30 17.89 -10.34
C GLU A 104 -0.49 16.97 -9.40
N LYS A 105 -1.49 16.28 -9.95
CA LYS A 105 -2.27 15.31 -9.18
C LYS A 105 -1.43 14.10 -8.77
N LYS A 106 -0.53 13.60 -9.62
CA LYS A 106 0.39 12.52 -9.22
C LYS A 106 1.36 13.00 -8.13
N ALA A 107 1.91 14.20 -8.30
CA ALA A 107 2.84 14.80 -7.34
C ALA A 107 2.19 15.01 -5.96
N SER A 108 0.92 15.40 -5.89
CA SER A 108 0.23 15.61 -4.61
C SER A 108 0.12 14.31 -3.79
N TYR A 109 -0.17 13.18 -4.43
CA TYR A 109 -0.22 11.87 -3.75
C TYR A 109 1.17 11.42 -3.29
N VAL A 110 2.20 11.63 -4.12
CA VAL A 110 3.59 11.29 -3.75
C VAL A 110 4.08 12.16 -2.59
N ASN A 111 3.76 13.45 -2.59
CA ASN A 111 4.12 14.38 -1.52
C ASN A 111 3.45 13.99 -0.20
N GLU A 112 2.13 13.75 -0.22
CA GLU A 112 1.39 13.38 0.99
C GLU A 112 1.87 12.05 1.59
N ALA A 113 2.14 11.07 0.73
CA ALA A 113 2.79 9.83 1.14
C ALA A 113 4.18 10.08 1.75
N GLY A 114 4.97 10.98 1.15
CA GLY A 114 6.29 11.37 1.67
C GLY A 114 6.21 11.97 3.08
N LYS A 115 5.28 12.89 3.32
CA LYS A 115 5.06 13.49 4.66
C LYS A 115 4.68 12.44 5.69
N PHE A 116 3.76 11.54 5.37
CA PHE A 116 3.34 10.47 6.28
C PHE A 116 4.49 9.50 6.58
N LEU A 117 5.26 9.10 5.57
CA LEU A 117 6.43 8.22 5.79
C LEU A 117 7.50 8.93 6.64
N ALA A 118 7.68 10.23 6.47
CA ALA A 118 8.60 11.01 7.31
C ALA A 118 8.11 11.08 8.77
N SER A 119 6.81 11.20 9.03
CA SER A 119 6.27 11.23 10.39
C SER A 119 6.41 9.88 11.11
N LEU A 120 6.34 8.76 10.37
CA LEU A 120 6.62 7.43 10.93
C LEU A 120 8.09 7.30 11.37
N ASN A 121 9.02 7.84 10.57
CA ASN A 121 10.46 7.78 10.87
C ASN A 121 10.87 8.70 12.03
N SER A 122 10.11 9.77 12.29
CA SER A 122 10.35 10.68 13.41
C SER A 122 9.67 10.23 14.72
N GLY A 123 8.95 9.11 14.72
CA GLY A 123 8.24 8.59 15.90
C GLY A 123 7.09 9.48 16.38
N GLN A 124 6.65 10.46 15.58
CA GLN A 124 5.57 11.36 15.96
C GLN A 124 4.23 10.66 15.75
N SER A 125 3.60 10.28 16.87
CA SER A 125 2.21 9.84 16.91
C SER A 125 1.32 11.09 16.87
N SER A 126 0.47 11.21 15.84
CA SER A 126 -0.57 12.25 15.72
C SER A 126 -1.85 11.83 16.41
#